data_AF-A0A4P8RHS1-F1
#
_entry.id   AF-A0A4P8RHS1-F1
#
_cell.length_a   1.000
_cell.length_b   1.000
_cell.length_c   1.000
_cell.angle_alpha   90.00
_cell.angle_beta   90.00
_cell.angle_gamma   90.00
#
_symmetry.space_group_name_H-M   'P 1'
#
loop_
_entity.id
_entity.type
_entity.pdbx_description
1 polymer ?
#
loop_
_entity_poly.entity_id
_entity_poly.type
_entity_poly.pdbx_seq_one_letter_code
_entity_poly.pdbx_strand_id
1 'polypeptide(L)'
;MKFLRTFLNLVVWSYVIFSALLLSTLLNENTTFSISNEEQTILLYKIIAGAGAALLIAKLLVNYLYVTSLKHEQHLQQLKINELKADLYDSRQEFRNNNYKFARAEEAEASF
;
A
#
# COMPACT_ATOMS: atom_id res chain seq x y z
N MET A 1 1.78 6.79 -3.62
CA MET A 1 1.90 6.11 -2.31
C MET A 1 3.07 5.15 -2.17
N LYS A 2 3.33 4.26 -3.16
CA LYS A 2 4.44 3.28 -3.09
C LYS A 2 5.82 3.93 -2.89
N PHE A 3 6.12 4.99 -3.65
CA PHE A 3 7.36 5.77 -3.51
C PHE A 3 7.52 6.40 -2.12
N LEU A 4 6.45 7.05 -1.61
CA LEU A 4 6.46 7.68 -0.29
C LEU A 4 6.71 6.65 0.83
N ARG A 5 6.11 5.46 0.75
CA ARG A 5 6.36 4.36 1.67
C ARG A 5 7.80 3.85 1.60
N THR A 6 8.36 3.72 0.39
CA THR A 6 9.76 3.30 0.20
C THR A 6 10.74 4.33 0.75
N PHE A 7 10.52 5.61 0.44
CA PHE A 7 11.34 6.71 0.95
C PHE A 7 11.30 6.76 2.48
N LEU A 8 10.11 6.69 3.07
CA LEU A 8 9.97 6.71 4.53
C LEU A 8 10.62 5.50 5.19
N ASN A 9 10.54 4.30 4.58
CA ASN A 9 11.27 3.13 5.07
C ASN A 9 12.79 3.34 5.03
N LEU A 10 13.31 3.96 3.97
CA LEU A 10 14.74 4.26 3.85
C LEU A 10 15.19 5.24 4.94
N VAL A 11 14.41 6.30 5.20
CA VAL A 11 14.66 7.25 6.29
C VAL A 11 14.65 6.55 7.65
N VAL A 12 13.67 5.68 7.90
CA VAL A 12 13.59 4.91 9.16
C VAL A 12 14.81 4.00 9.33
N TRP A 13 15.23 3.30 8.28
CA TRP A 13 16.43 2.46 8.34
C TRP A 13 17.68 3.28 8.62
N SER A 14 17.85 4.42 7.95
CA SER A 14 18.96 5.35 8.22
C SER A 14 18.95 5.83 9.67
N TYR A 15 17.78 6.16 10.21
CA TYR A 15 17.63 6.58 11.61
C TYR A 15 17.97 5.46 12.60
N VAL A 16 17.55 4.22 12.33
CA VAL A 16 17.85 3.06 13.18
C VAL A 16 19.35 2.78 13.18
N ILE A 17 19.99 2.80 12.00
CA ILE A 17 21.44 2.60 11.88
C ILE A 17 22.19 3.70 12.62
N PHE A 18 21.81 4.96 12.42
CA PHE A 18 22.42 6.10 13.12
C PHE A 18 22.29 5.97 14.64
N SER A 19 21.08 5.69 15.14
CA SER A 19 20.84 5.52 16.57
C SER A 19 21.63 4.35 17.16
N ALA A 20 21.72 3.24 16.43
CA ALA A 20 22.49 2.07 16.85
C ALA A 20 23.99 2.37 16.95
N LEU A 21 24.56 3.08 15.96
CA LEU A 21 25.96 3.50 15.98
C LEU A 21 26.28 4.46 17.13
N LEU A 22 25.34 5.35 17.45
CA LEU A 22 25.44 6.28 18.57
C LEU A 22 25.41 5.54 19.92
N LEU A 23 24.54 4.55 20.08
CA LEU A 23 24.45 3.73 21.29
C LEU A 23 25.60 2.73 21.43
N SER A 24 26.21 2.25 20.33
CA SER A 24 27.27 1.23 20.38
C SER A 24 28.67 1.82 20.62
N THR A 25 28.76 3.07 21.08
CA THR A 25 30.01 3.85 21.29
C THR A 25 30.91 4.01 20.06
N LEU A 26 30.48 3.55 18.88
CA LEU A 26 31.18 3.74 17.60
C LEU A 26 31.13 5.21 17.15
N LEU A 27 30.02 5.90 17.44
CA LEU A 27 29.90 7.35 17.34
C LEU A 27 30.02 7.92 18.75
N ASN A 28 31.18 8.51 19.05
CA ASN A 28 31.40 9.15 20.35
C ASN A 28 30.79 10.57 20.34
N GLU A 29 29.90 10.81 21.29
CA GLU A 29 29.12 12.04 21.42
C GLU A 29 30.01 13.27 21.62
N ASN A 30 31.09 13.13 22.40
CA ASN A 30 32.05 14.21 22.65
C ASN A 30 32.81 14.62 21.39
N THR A 31 33.21 13.66 20.55
CA THR A 31 34.00 13.96 19.33
C THR A 31 33.13 14.37 18.16
N THR A 32 31.89 13.86 18.09
CA THR A 32 31.01 14.06 16.94
C THR A 32 30.11 15.29 17.11
N PHE A 33 29.64 15.54 18.33
CA PHE A 33 28.72 16.64 18.63
C PHE A 33 29.33 17.72 19.53
N SER A 34 30.63 17.62 19.84
CA SER A 34 31.34 18.55 20.73
C SER A 34 30.63 18.76 22.07
N ILE A 35 29.97 17.70 22.55
CA ILE A 35 29.28 17.72 23.83
C ILE A 35 30.34 17.59 24.93
N SER A 36 30.22 18.39 25.99
CA SER A 36 31.16 18.35 27.12
C SER A 36 30.46 18.20 28.48
N ASN A 37 29.13 18.37 28.52
CA ASN A 37 28.33 18.36 29.75
C ASN A 37 27.22 17.31 29.69
N GLU A 38 26.90 16.69 30.83
CA GLU A 38 25.84 15.69 30.95
C GLU A 38 24.45 16.20 30.53
N GLU A 39 24.14 17.48 30.79
CA GLU A 39 22.85 18.07 30.37
C GLU A 39 22.67 18.08 28.85
N GLN A 40 23.75 18.31 28.10
CA GLN A 40 23.73 18.31 26.64
C GLN A 40 23.56 16.89 26.08
N THR A 41 24.19 15.89 26.70
CA THR A 41 23.99 14.47 26.39
C THR A 41 22.53 14.07 26.60
N ILE A 42 21.93 14.41 27.75
CA ILE A 42 20.52 14.10 28.02
C ILE A 42 19.59 14.77 27.00
N LEU A 43 19.88 16.01 26.62
CA LEU A 43 19.11 16.75 25.62
C LEU A 43 19.21 16.08 24.25
N LEU A 44 20.40 15.63 23.84
CA LEU A 44 20.60 14.88 22.60
C LEU A 44 19.77 13.59 22.57
N TYR A 45 19.80 12.79 23.63
CA TYR A 45 18.98 11.59 23.73
C TYR A 45 17.47 11.87 23.71
N LYS A 46 17.01 12.97 24.33
CA LYS A 46 15.60 13.40 24.25
C LYS A 46 15.19 13.77 22.82
N ILE A 47 16.06 14.47 22.09
CA ILE A 47 15.81 14.83 20.69
C ILE A 47 15.73 13.57 19.84
N ILE A 48 16.66 12.62 20.02
CA ILE A 48 16.65 11.34 19.30
C ILE A 48 15.36 10.59 19.60
N ALA A 49 15.00 10.42 20.87
CA ALA A 49 13.74 9.76 21.25
C ALA A 49 12.50 10.45 20.65
N GLY A 50 12.47 11.78 20.67
CA GLY A 50 11.39 12.57 20.06
C GLY A 50 11.31 12.39 18.53
N ALA A 51 12.45 12.39 17.85
CA ALA A 51 12.53 12.14 16.40
C ALA A 51 12.08 10.70 16.07
N GLY A 52 12.45 9.72 16.89
CA GLY A 52 11.98 8.34 16.76
C GLY A 52 10.46 8.21 16.90
N ALA A 53 9.87 8.88 17.89
CA ALA A 53 8.41 8.90 18.07
C ALA A 53 7.70 9.53 16.86
N ALA A 54 8.21 10.65 16.35
CA ALA A 54 7.67 11.31 15.16
C ALA A 54 7.76 10.40 13.91
N LEU A 55 8.87 9.70 13.72
CA LEU A 55 9.05 8.76 12.61
C LEU A 55 8.07 7.58 12.67
N LEU A 56 7.79 7.05 13.87
CA LEU A 56 6.80 5.98 14.06
C LEU A 56 5.39 6.45 13.69
N ILE A 57 5.00 7.65 14.11
CA ILE A 57 3.70 8.22 13.76
C ILE A 57 3.61 8.44 12.25
N ALA A 58 4.64 9.02 11.64
CA ALA A 58 4.68 9.22 10.18
C ALA A 58 4.57 7.88 9.42
N LYS A 59 5.27 6.84 9.89
CA LYS A 59 5.18 5.49 9.31
C LYS A 59 3.78 4.91 9.42
N LEU A 60 3.15 5.06 10.58
CA LEU A 60 1.81 4.55 10.83
C LEU A 60 0.78 5.24 9.93
N LEU A 61 0.86 6.56 9.79
CA LEU A 61 -0.01 7.33 8.90
C LEU A 61 0.15 6.93 7.43
N VAL A 62 1.38 6.85 6.93
CA VAL A 62 1.63 6.45 5.53
C VAL A 62 1.15 5.03 5.28
N ASN A 63 1.35 4.11 6.23
CA ASN A 63 0.88 2.74 6.09
C ASN A 63 -0.66 2.64 6.13
N TYR A 64 -1.31 3.40 7.01
CA TYR A 64 -2.77 3.47 7.08
C TYR A 64 -3.35 3.98 5.75
N LEU A 65 -2.85 5.10 5.24
CA LEU A 65 -3.30 5.66 3.97
C LEU A 65 -3.05 4.70 2.79
N TYR A 66 -1.92 3.99 2.80
CA TYR A 66 -1.61 3.00 1.77
C TYR A 66 -2.58 1.80 1.80
N VAL A 67 -2.89 1.26 2.97
CA VAL A 67 -3.86 0.16 3.11
C VAL A 67 -5.25 0.61 2.67
N THR A 68 -5.66 1.82 3.05
CA THR A 68 -6.96 2.37 2.65
C THR A 68 -7.04 2.55 1.12
N SER A 69 -5.98 3.05 0.47
CA SER A 69 -5.97 3.16 -0.99
C SER A 69 -6.05 1.79 -1.67
N LEU A 70 -5.32 0.79 -1.16
CA LEU A 70 -5.37 -0.57 -1.70
C LEU A 70 -6.75 -1.20 -1.56
N LYS A 71 -7.43 -1.02 -0.42
CA LYS A 71 -8.81 -1.51 -0.24
C LYS A 71 -9.77 -0.89 -1.23
N HIS A 72 -9.62 0.42 -1.50
CA HIS A 72 -10.46 1.11 -2.47
C HIS A 72 -10.20 0.61 -3.90
N GLU A 73 -8.94 0.45 -4.28
CA GLU A 73 -8.57 -0.13 -5.59
C GLU A 73 -9.10 -1.55 -5.76
N GLN A 74 -9.00 -2.39 -4.72
CA GLN A 74 -9.55 -3.75 -4.74
C GLN A 74 -11.06 -3.76 -4.93
N HIS A 75 -11.79 -2.88 -4.25
CA HIS A 75 -13.24 -2.78 -4.41
C HIS A 75 -13.63 -2.39 -5.84
N LEU A 76 -12.94 -1.42 -6.43
CA LEU A 76 -13.17 -1.01 -7.83
C LEU A 76 -12.86 -2.16 -8.81
N GLN A 77 -11.79 -2.91 -8.57
CA GLN A 77 -11.47 -4.08 -9.40
C GLN A 77 -12.53 -5.18 -9.28
N GLN A 78 -13.06 -5.42 -8.08
CA GLN A 78 -14.15 -6.39 -7.87
C GLN A 78 -15.44 -5.98 -8.59
N LEU A 79 -15.80 -4.70 -8.57
CA LEU A 79 -16.95 -4.20 -9.34
C LEU A 79 -16.79 -4.46 -10.84
N LYS A 80 -15.63 -4.11 -11.41
CA LYS A 80 -15.33 -4.37 -12.82
C LYS A 80 -15.39 -5.85 -13.18
N ILE A 81 -14.91 -6.73 -12.30
CA ILE A 81 -14.99 -8.19 -12.51
C ILE A 81 -16.45 -8.64 -12.49
N ASN A 82 -17.28 -8.10 -11.60
CA ASN A 82 -18.70 -8.46 -11.54
C ASN A 82 -19.46 -7.95 -12.77
N GLU A 83 -19.17 -6.73 -13.24
CA GLU A 83 -19.70 -6.20 -14.50
C GLU A 83 -19.30 -7.11 -15.67
N LEU A 84 -18.03 -7.47 -15.80
CA LEU A 84 -17.58 -8.38 -16.88
C LEU A 84 -18.25 -9.75 -16.83
N LYS A 85 -18.51 -10.27 -15.62
CA LYS A 85 -19.23 -11.54 -15.43
C LYS A 85 -20.70 -11.42 -15.82
N ALA A 86 -21.34 -10.30 -15.51
CA ALA A 86 -22.71 -10.02 -15.93
C ALA A 86 -22.79 -9.94 -17.46
N ASP A 87 -21.92 -9.16 -18.09
CA ASP A 87 -21.86 -9.04 -19.55
C ASP A 87 -21.63 -10.41 -20.24
N LEU A 88 -20.73 -11.24 -19.70
CA LEU A 88 -20.52 -12.59 -20.22
C LEU A 88 -21.74 -13.50 -20.04
N TYR A 89 -22.49 -13.32 -18.96
CA TYR A 89 -23.71 -14.10 -18.71
C TYR A 89 -24.83 -13.68 -19.66
N ASP A 90 -25.01 -12.38 -19.85
CA ASP A 90 -25.99 -11.79 -20.77
C ASP A 90 -25.65 -12.18 -22.21
N SER A 91 -24.39 -12.04 -22.62
CA SER A 91 -23.93 -12.48 -23.94
C SER A 91 -24.18 -13.98 -24.16
N ARG A 92 -23.91 -14.84 -23.17
CA ARG A 92 -24.22 -16.29 -23.27
C ARG A 92 -25.72 -16.56 -23.37
N GLN A 93 -26.56 -15.78 -22.69
CA GLN A 93 -28.01 -15.90 -22.83
C GLN A 93 -28.49 -15.45 -24.20
N GLU A 94 -27.96 -14.34 -24.73
CA GLU A 94 -28.27 -13.86 -26.07
C GLU A 94 -27.87 -14.89 -27.14
N PHE A 95 -26.68 -15.49 -27.04
CA PHE A 95 -26.26 -16.57 -27.94
C PHE A 95 -27.20 -17.77 -27.88
N ARG A 96 -27.60 -18.20 -26.68
CA ARG A 96 -28.58 -19.29 -26.54
C ARG A 96 -29.93 -18.91 -27.14
N ASN A 97 -30.43 -17.71 -26.85
CA ASN A 97 -31.74 -17.26 -27.31
C ASN A 97 -31.77 -17.10 -28.84
N ASN A 98 -30.69 -16.59 -29.45
CA ASN A 98 -30.55 -16.55 -30.90
C ASN A 98 -30.49 -17.95 -31.49
N ASN A 99 -29.71 -18.89 -30.93
CA ASN A 99 -29.71 -20.27 -31.42
C ASN A 99 -31.10 -20.92 -31.36
N TYR A 100 -31.89 -20.67 -30.31
CA TYR A 100 -33.28 -21.15 -30.25
C TYR A 100 -34.18 -20.50 -31.31
N LYS A 101 -33.99 -19.21 -31.60
CA LYS A 101 -34.74 -18.54 -32.68
C LYS A 101 -34.37 -19.05 -34.07
N PHE A 102 -33.08 -19.28 -34.32
CA PHE A 102 -32.61 -19.86 -35.58
C PHE A 102 -33.10 -21.29 -35.77
N ALA A 103 -32.97 -22.16 -34.75
CA ALA A 103 -33.47 -23.54 -34.82
C ALA A 103 -34.99 -23.60 -35.06
N ARG A 104 -35.77 -22.71 -34.41
CA ARG A 104 -37.22 -22.66 -34.59
C ARG A 104 -37.65 -22.11 -35.96
N ALA A 105 -36.85 -21.23 -36.55
CA ALA A 105 -37.08 -20.73 -37.91
C ALA A 105 -36.76 -21.82 -38.95
N GLU A 106 -35.70 -22.58 -38.73
CA GLU A 106 -35.28 -23.69 -39.60
C GLU A 106 -36.28 -24.86 -39.56
N GLU A 107 -36.85 -25.18 -38.40
CA GLU A 107 -37.95 -26.16 -38.26
C GLU A 107 -39.26 -25.70 -38.94
N ALA A 108 -39.51 -24.38 -38.98
CA ALA A 108 -40.69 -23.81 -39.63
C ALA A 108 -40.55 -23.78 -41.17
N GLU A 109 -39.34 -23.64 -41.70
CA GLU A 109 -39.08 -23.76 -43.15
C GLU A 109 -39.05 -25.21 -43.62
N ALA A 110 -38.60 -26.16 -42.80
CA ALA A 110 -38.54 -27.58 -43.15
C ALA A 110 -39.91 -28.32 -43.10
N SER A 111 -40.97 -27.65 -42.64
CA SER A 111 -42.32 -28.22 -42.50
C SER A 111 -43.33 -27.76 -43.56
N PHE A 112 -42.85 -27.08 -44.62
CA PHE A 112 -43.58 -26.79 -45.86
C PHE A 112 -43.14 -27.72 -47.00
#